data_AF-A0A9D8VEU0-F1
#
_entry.id   AF-A0A9D8VEU0-F1
#
_cell.length_a   1.000
_cell.length_b   1.000
_cell.length_c   1.000
_cell.angle_alpha   90.00
_cell.angle_beta   90.00
_cell.angle_gamma   90.00
#
_symmetry.space_group_name_H-M   'P 1'
#
loop_
_entity.id
_entity.type
_entity.pdbx_description
1 polymer ?
#
loop_
_entity_poly.entity_id
_entity_poly.type
_entity_poly.pdbx_seq_one_letter_code
_entity_poly.pdbx_strand_id
1 'polypeptide(L)'
;MKKEDQVWFGMRLTPEEKSRIKRLALLQGISAKAALLDLVDRELERIDGQKGTFFEGIEDLIGSVEGPGDLSTNPKYMEGYGEDIDPY
;
A
#
# COMPACT_ATOMS: atom_id res chain seq x y z
N MET A 1 -16.14 21.63 -18.43
CA MET A 1 -15.99 20.27 -17.87
C MET A 1 -16.69 19.30 -18.81
N LYS A 2 -15.94 18.40 -19.45
CA LYS A 2 -16.54 17.38 -20.32
C LYS A 2 -17.34 16.44 -19.43
N LYS A 3 -18.65 16.31 -19.67
CA LYS A 3 -19.43 15.22 -19.07
C LYS A 3 -18.91 13.95 -19.70
N GLU A 4 -18.16 13.17 -18.95
CA GLU A 4 -17.64 11.88 -19.41
C GLU A 4 -18.80 11.00 -19.90
N ASP A 5 -18.59 10.33 -21.02
CA ASP A 5 -19.57 9.45 -21.66
C ASP A 5 -19.93 8.30 -20.70
N GLN A 6 -20.99 8.48 -19.91
CA GLN A 6 -21.48 7.46 -19.00
C GLN A 6 -22.14 6.34 -19.81
N VAL A 7 -21.50 5.18 -19.84
CA VAL A 7 -22.03 3.97 -20.48
C VAL A 7 -22.85 3.16 -19.47
N TRP A 8 -23.97 2.60 -19.91
CA TRP A 8 -24.79 1.70 -19.08
C TRP A 8 -24.04 0.39 -18.80
N PHE A 9 -23.85 0.08 -17.52
CA PHE A 9 -23.22 -1.16 -17.07
C PHE A 9 -24.24 -2.03 -16.33
N GLY A 10 -24.75 -3.04 -17.03
CA GLY A 10 -25.63 -4.06 -16.45
C GLY A 10 -24.83 -5.23 -15.90
N MET A 11 -25.03 -5.56 -14.62
CA MET A 11 -24.39 -6.69 -13.96
C MET A 11 -25.44 -7.61 -13.35
N ARG A 12 -25.27 -8.94 -13.52
CA ARG A 12 -26.06 -9.93 -12.78
C ARG A 12 -25.38 -10.17 -11.44
N LEU A 13 -26.13 -9.97 -10.37
CA LEU A 13 -25.69 -10.18 -9.00
C LEU A 13 -26.64 -11.18 -8.34
N THR A 14 -26.07 -12.10 -7.57
CA THR A 14 -26.82 -12.90 -6.62
C THR A 14 -27.40 -12.00 -5.51
N PRO A 15 -28.45 -12.45 -4.80
CA PRO A 15 -28.99 -11.72 -3.66
C PRO A 15 -27.94 -11.48 -2.55
N GLU A 16 -27.02 -12.44 -2.37
CA GLU A 16 -25.95 -12.35 -1.39
C GLU A 16 -24.93 -11.28 -1.75
N GLU A 17 -24.45 -11.24 -3.00
CA GLU A 17 -23.53 -10.20 -3.48
C GLU A 17 -24.14 -8.80 -3.35
N LYS A 18 -25.43 -8.65 -3.69
CA LYS A 18 -26.16 -7.40 -3.50
C LYS A 18 -26.22 -6.99 -2.03
N SER A 19 -26.40 -7.96 -1.12
CA SER A 19 -26.41 -7.71 0.33
C SER A 19 -25.04 -7.25 0.83
N ARG A 20 -23.96 -7.89 0.37
CA ARG A 20 -22.58 -7.51 0.71
C ARG A 20 -22.26 -6.09 0.27
N ILE A 21 -22.61 -5.73 -0.97
CA ILE A 21 -22.42 -4.36 -1.50
C ILE A 21 -23.21 -3.34 -0.67
N LYS A 22 -24.47 -3.63 -0.33
CA LYS A 22 -25.29 -2.75 0.51
C LYS A 22 -24.69 -2.57 1.90
N ARG A 23 -24.17 -3.64 2.50
CA ARG A 23 -23.53 -3.58 3.81
C ARG A 23 -22.27 -2.71 3.77
N LEU A 24 -21.44 -2.86 2.74
CA LEU A 24 -20.25 -2.01 2.53
C LEU A 24 -20.65 -0.53 2.39
N ALA A 25 -21.64 -0.25 1.55
CA ALA A 25 -22.16 1.09 1.33
C ALA A 25 -22.71 1.72 2.63
N LEU A 26 -23.42 0.94 3.45
CA LEU A 26 -23.94 1.39 4.74
C LEU A 26 -22.82 1.76 5.72
N LEU A 27 -21.79 0.92 5.82
CA LEU A 27 -20.64 1.17 6.70
C LEU A 27 -19.85 2.42 6.29
N GLN A 28 -19.79 2.70 4.99
CA GLN A 28 -19.10 3.87 4.44
C GLN A 28 -20.00 5.12 4.36
N GLY A 29 -21.31 5.00 4.57
CA GLY A 29 -22.27 6.10 4.45
C GLY A 29 -22.45 6.63 3.03
N ILE A 30 -22.15 5.82 2.02
CA ILE A 30 -22.20 6.21 0.60
C ILE A 30 -23.14 5.31 -0.21
N SER A 31 -23.36 5.65 -1.49
CA SER A 31 -24.19 4.82 -2.37
C SER A 31 -23.51 3.50 -2.73
N ALA A 32 -24.29 2.46 -3.03
CA ALA A 32 -23.78 1.16 -3.48
C ALA A 32 -22.88 1.26 -4.72
N LYS A 33 -23.20 2.17 -5.66
CA LYS A 33 -22.37 2.44 -6.84
C LYS A 33 -21.03 3.05 -6.42
N ALA A 34 -21.07 4.07 -5.56
CA ALA A 34 -19.85 4.75 -5.11
C ALA A 34 -18.93 3.80 -4.34
N ALA A 35 -19.48 2.98 -3.45
CA ALA A 35 -18.72 1.97 -2.71
C ALA A 35 -18.05 0.94 -3.63
N LEU A 36 -18.74 0.54 -4.71
CA LEU A 36 -18.17 -0.39 -5.68
C LEU A 36 -17.04 0.25 -6.49
N LEU A 37 -17.23 1.49 -6.97
CA LEU A 37 -16.21 2.19 -7.75
C LEU A 37 -14.97 2.50 -6.90
N ASP A 38 -15.16 3.01 -5.68
CA ASP A 38 -14.07 3.25 -4.72
C ASP A 38 -13.29 1.96 -4.40
N LEU A 39 -13.98 0.82 -4.25
CA LEU A 39 -13.33 -0.47 -4.03
C LEU A 39 -12.49 -0.90 -5.25
N VAL A 40 -13.01 -0.71 -6.46
CA VAL A 40 -12.28 -1.04 -7.70
C VAL A 40 -11.06 -0.14 -7.84
N ASP A 41 -11.20 1.17 -7.65
CA ASP A 41 -10.11 2.13 -7.78
C ASP A 41 -8.98 1.83 -6.79
N ARG A 42 -9.30 1.57 -5.52
CA ARG A 42 -8.30 1.18 -4.49
C ARG A 42 -7.57 -0.11 -4.84
N GLU A 43 -8.28 -1.09 -5.38
CA GLU A 43 -7.66 -2.37 -5.73
C GLU A 43 -6.74 -2.22 -6.94
N LEU A 44 -7.12 -1.38 -7.91
CA LEU A 44 -6.27 -1.00 -9.03
C LEU A 44 -5.03 -0.23 -8.55
N GLU A 45 -5.19 0.76 -7.67
CA GLU A 45 -4.05 1.47 -7.05
C GLU A 45 -3.13 0.53 -6.27
N ARG A 46 -3.68 -0.47 -5.58
CA ARG A 46 -2.88 -1.49 -4.87
C ARG A 46 -2.07 -2.34 -5.85
N ILE A 47 -2.68 -2.76 -6.96
CA ILE A 47 -2.03 -3.55 -8.00
C ILE A 47 -0.98 -2.71 -8.74
N ASP A 48 -1.30 -1.47 -9.09
CA ASP A 48 -0.40 -0.56 -9.80
C ASP A 48 0.73 -0.05 -8.90
N GLY A 49 0.46 0.22 -7.62
CA GLY A 49 1.47 0.54 -6.61
C GLY A 49 2.36 -0.65 -6.24
N GLN A 50 1.92 -1.88 -6.51
CA GLN A 50 2.78 -3.08 -6.48
C GLN A 50 3.68 -3.22 -7.72
N LYS A 51 3.55 -2.38 -8.75
CA LYS A 51 4.44 -2.39 -9.92
C LYS A 51 5.80 -1.72 -9.68
N GLY A 52 6.26 -1.70 -8.43
CA GLY A 52 7.64 -1.39 -8.09
C GLY A 52 8.22 -2.44 -7.17
N THR A 53 9.48 -2.80 -7.38
CA THR A 53 10.19 -3.69 -6.47
C THR A 53 10.34 -3.05 -5.09
N PHE A 54 10.50 -3.86 -4.02
CA PHE A 54 10.84 -3.32 -2.68
C PHE A 54 12.03 -2.34 -2.74
N PHE A 55 12.96 -2.59 -3.66
CA PHE A 55 14.10 -1.73 -3.96
C PHE A 55 13.70 -0.34 -4.49
N GLU A 56 12.74 -0.25 -5.41
CA GLU A 56 12.21 1.04 -5.90
C GLU A 56 11.49 1.83 -4.80
N GLY A 57 10.85 1.14 -3.85
CA GLY A 57 10.16 1.77 -2.72
C GLY A 57 11.08 2.27 -1.60
N ILE A 58 12.38 1.97 -1.65
CA ILE A 58 13.40 2.45 -0.70
C ILE A 58 14.52 3.24 -1.37
N GLU A 59 14.40 3.54 -2.67
CA GLU A 59 15.45 4.23 -3.44
C GLU A 59 15.75 5.62 -2.87
N ASP A 60 14.73 6.31 -2.34
CA ASP A 60 14.84 7.58 -1.62
C ASP A 60 15.48 7.47 -0.23
N LEU A 61 15.54 6.25 0.33
CA LEU A 61 16.23 5.96 1.59
C LEU A 61 17.70 5.55 1.37
N ILE A 62 18.09 5.21 0.13
CA ILE A 62 19.48 4.90 -0.22
C ILE A 62 20.32 6.17 -0.07
N GLY A 63 21.25 6.16 0.89
CA GLY A 63 22.08 7.32 1.23
C GLY A 63 21.49 8.27 2.28
N SER A 64 20.31 7.96 2.83
CA SER A 64 19.71 8.70 3.98
C SER A 64 20.47 8.44 5.30
N VAL A 65 21.31 7.39 5.32
CA VAL A 65 22.25 7.11 6.40
C VAL A 65 23.66 7.44 5.93
N GLU A 66 24.32 8.37 6.62
CA GLU A 66 25.72 8.72 6.38
C GLU A 66 26.61 7.69 7.10
N GLY A 67 27.31 6.87 6.33
CA GLY A 67 28.15 5.80 6.85
C GLY A 67 29.03 5.18 5.77
N PRO A 68 30.13 4.49 6.14
CA PRO A 68 31.01 3.87 5.16
C PRO A 68 30.23 2.85 4.34
N GLY A 69 30.33 2.95 3.00
CA GLY A 69 29.60 2.09 2.06
C GLY A 69 29.96 0.59 2.14
N ASP A 70 30.94 0.25 2.97
CA ASP A 70 31.36 -1.12 3.25
C ASP A 70 31.66 -1.29 4.75
N LEU A 71 30.69 -1.86 5.48
CA LEU A 71 30.84 -2.21 6.89
C LEU A 71 31.69 -3.48 7.10
N SER A 72 31.94 -4.27 6.04
CA SER A 72 32.75 -5.49 6.10
C SER A 72 34.25 -5.22 6.02
N THR A 73 34.65 -4.10 5.42
CA THR A 73 36.07 -3.72 5.25
C THR A 73 36.59 -2.82 6.38
N ASN A 74 35.73 -2.32 7.28
CA ASN A 74 36.17 -1.54 8.44
C ASN A 74 35.54 -2.04 9.76
N PRO A 75 36.03 -3.17 10.30
CA PRO A 75 35.48 -3.83 11.49
C PRO A 75 35.56 -2.98 12.77
N LYS A 76 36.35 -1.89 12.80
CA LYS A 76 36.35 -0.93 13.91
C LYS A 76 35.00 -0.28 14.15
N TYR A 77 34.17 -0.16 13.11
CA TYR A 77 32.81 0.39 13.25
C TYR A 77 31.81 -0.60 13.85
N MET A 78 32.17 -1.88 13.97
CA MET A 78 31.34 -2.88 14.65
C MET A 78 31.77 -3.10 16.11
N GLU A 79 32.81 -2.40 16.59
CA GLU A 79 33.31 -2.52 17.96
C GLU A 79 32.27 -1.98 18.95
N GLY A 80 31.87 -2.80 19.93
CA GLY A 80 30.85 -2.47 20.94
C GLY A 80 29.39 -2.74 20.53
N TYR A 81 29.10 -3.15 19.28
CA TYR A 81 27.75 -3.57 18.91
C TYR A 81 27.44 -4.97 19.47
N GLY A 82 26.42 -5.06 20.33
CA GLY A 82 26.02 -6.30 20.98
C GLY A 82 26.73 -6.58 22.31
N GLU A 83 27.51 -5.63 22.83
CA GLU A 83 27.92 -5.67 24.22
C GLU A 83 26.75 -5.21 25.10
N ASP A 84 26.10 -6.16 25.75
CA ASP A 84 25.16 -5.88 26.83
C ASP A 84 25.94 -5.17 27.96
N ILE A 85 25.69 -3.87 28.14
CA ILE A 85 26.14 -3.16 29.34
C ILE A 85 25.24 -3.64 30.47
N ASP A 86 25.62 -4.75 31.13
CA ASP A 86 25.00 -5.19 32.37
C ASP A 86 25.70 -4.44 33.54
N PRO A 87 25.02 -3.49 34.21
CA PRO A 87 25.62 -2.74 35.29
C PRO A 87 25.47 -3.51 36.61
N TYR A 88 26.47 -4.30 36.97
CA TYR A 88 26.69 -4.75 38.34
C TYR A 88 28.14 -4.50 38.79
#